data_AF-C0QM17-F1
#
_entry.id   AF-C0QM17-F1
#
_cell.length_a   1.000
_cell.length_b   1.000
_cell.length_c   1.000
_cell.angle_alpha   90.00
_cell.angle_beta   90.00
_cell.angle_gamma   90.00
#
_symmetry.space_group_name_H-M   'P 1'
#
loop_
_entity.id
_entity.type
_entity.pdbx_description
1 polymer ?
#
loop_
_entity_poly.entity_id
_entity_poly.type
_entity_poly.pdbx_seq_one_letter_code
_entity_poly.pdbx_strand_id
1 'polypeptide(L)'
;MKNVFARLSTFTMVLLFCAMPALAQNTGTLSASSYSVGDVVTVTGTIEPGAELFLSIAAKERFAPQDTTGKTEVKQLAKDADKIGFTKETSIPVLYYMITSNPEKFGTVVKKKFGGPSFFTQKGKRGLYSTTMFKLNSWKDLDDQTRSMLNAITSEAEWNFYKYAHESNYGINTITKELTRVGKVTIFSRSILNDFEKSGSYWDKGTIIDLDKTTGKFTASFKTYRHTPPDTAFNVSVNGEPVGDYTLKSKGFWLTKGGRYMNPLWIIIGAILVGAYFSMIGAAGGLLMAAFQAMVVQTAGPIGINAANVLRPSNIALTLFSPLGSFYRFAVKEKRVAWPVGLSFGVGIFIGSVWLGKYAIEYLPMSSYKEWLAVLVVLMGIKTLQELTPKAMEKRKNIKAMVQKFNAAVAKAKKEGTAAEMGSIEPVKASLVDYRFKFWGEEFRINPLLFGILGLGIGIVSRSFGIGGGFLLVPAMTSLGALPMYVAVPIALVGTCFSSIGSFIGYILNGYLPDLWLAISIIIGGFAGGMLGSRLQTLFSEIQLKWVLAITLFFLFFRFFKIEIWI
;
A
#
# COMPACT_ATOMS: atom_id res chain seq x y z
N MET A 1 -83.13 -34.26 -31.71
CA MET A 1 -84.22 -33.30 -31.40
C MET A 1 -83.85 -32.60 -30.11
N LYS A 2 -83.23 -31.41 -30.19
CA LYS A 2 -83.81 -30.10 -29.85
C LYS A 2 -84.35 -30.00 -28.40
N ASN A 3 -83.58 -29.28 -27.58
CA ASN A 3 -83.95 -28.35 -26.51
C ASN A 3 -85.25 -28.59 -25.73
N VAL A 4 -85.13 -28.81 -24.42
CA VAL A 4 -85.89 -28.01 -23.43
C VAL A 4 -84.99 -27.68 -22.24
N PHE A 5 -84.83 -26.37 -22.08
CA PHE A 5 -84.14 -25.64 -21.03
C PHE A 5 -85.00 -25.55 -19.76
N ALA A 6 -84.32 -25.39 -18.62
CA ALA A 6 -84.61 -24.43 -17.55
C ALA A 6 -85.25 -24.89 -16.22
N ARG A 7 -84.43 -24.64 -15.16
CA ARG A 7 -84.75 -24.21 -13.78
C ARG A 7 -85.29 -25.25 -12.79
N LEU A 8 -84.51 -25.58 -11.73
CA LEU A 8 -84.45 -24.86 -10.44
C LEU A 8 -83.75 -25.73 -9.36
N SER A 9 -83.12 -25.08 -8.38
CA SER A 9 -82.56 -25.59 -7.09
C SER A 9 -81.21 -26.34 -7.15
N THR A 10 -80.05 -25.74 -6.89
CA THR A 10 -79.43 -25.38 -5.58
C THR A 10 -79.68 -26.39 -4.45
N PHE A 11 -78.70 -27.24 -4.12
CA PHE A 11 -77.95 -27.17 -2.84
C PHE A 11 -76.88 -28.28 -2.70
N THR A 12 -75.69 -27.87 -2.24
CA THR A 12 -74.67 -28.64 -1.50
C THR A 12 -73.93 -29.81 -2.17
N MET A 13 -72.78 -29.50 -2.78
CA MET A 13 -71.64 -30.40 -2.80
C MET A 13 -70.55 -29.79 -1.90
N VAL A 14 -70.37 -30.38 -0.72
CA VAL A 14 -69.30 -30.02 0.23
C VAL A 14 -67.98 -30.51 -0.37
N LEU A 15 -67.23 -29.60 -1.00
CA LEU A 15 -65.83 -29.80 -1.33
C LEU A 15 -65.01 -29.53 -0.06
N LEU A 16 -64.46 -30.60 0.52
CA LEU A 16 -63.36 -30.53 1.48
C LEU A 16 -62.16 -29.87 0.80
N PHE A 17 -62.09 -28.53 0.90
CA PHE A 17 -60.83 -27.81 0.78
C PHE A 17 -60.02 -28.08 2.04
N CYS A 18 -59.17 -29.11 2.01
CA CYS A 18 -58.02 -29.13 2.88
C CYS A 18 -57.16 -27.91 2.55
N ALA A 19 -57.17 -26.93 3.46
CA ALA A 19 -56.22 -25.82 3.44
C ALA A 19 -54.81 -26.41 3.54
N MET A 20 -54.13 -26.54 2.40
CA MET A 20 -52.67 -26.64 2.40
C MET A 20 -52.15 -25.35 3.04
N PRO A 21 -51.29 -25.41 4.07
CA PRO A 21 -50.59 -24.22 4.53
C PRO A 21 -49.84 -23.67 3.32
N ALA A 22 -50.05 -22.40 2.99
CA ALA A 22 -49.24 -21.71 2.00
C ALA A 22 -47.78 -21.89 2.41
N LEU A 23 -47.00 -22.64 1.63
CA LEU A 23 -45.55 -22.65 1.80
C LEU A 23 -45.10 -21.20 1.72
N ALA A 24 -44.58 -20.67 2.82
CA ALA A 24 -44.01 -19.34 2.85
C ALA A 24 -42.83 -19.33 1.88
N GLN A 25 -43.02 -18.77 0.68
CA GLN A 25 -41.91 -18.53 -0.22
C GLN A 25 -40.99 -17.48 0.40
N ASN A 26 -39.69 -17.78 0.45
CA ASN A 26 -38.68 -16.78 0.76
C ASN A 26 -38.80 -15.67 -0.26
N THR A 27 -39.15 -14.47 0.19
CA THR A 27 -39.31 -13.30 -0.66
C THR A 27 -38.38 -12.22 -0.17
N GLY A 28 -37.85 -11.44 -1.11
CA GLY A 28 -37.11 -10.23 -0.81
C GLY A 28 -37.34 -9.18 -1.88
N THR A 29 -37.02 -7.94 -1.55
CA THR A 29 -37.04 -6.81 -2.46
C THR A 29 -35.89 -5.88 -2.13
N LEU A 30 -35.16 -5.46 -3.16
CA LEU A 30 -34.13 -4.43 -3.08
C LEU A 30 -34.78 -3.06 -3.09
N SER A 31 -34.25 -2.12 -2.31
CA SER A 31 -34.74 -0.73 -2.31
C SER A 31 -34.47 0.02 -3.62
N ALA A 32 -33.47 -0.41 -4.39
CA ALA A 32 -33.14 0.10 -5.72
C ALA A 32 -32.30 -0.93 -6.50
N SER A 33 -32.22 -0.78 -7.82
CA SER A 33 -31.35 -1.58 -8.70
C SER A 33 -29.99 -0.92 -8.97
N SER A 34 -29.79 0.31 -8.50
CA SER A 34 -28.55 1.07 -8.69
C SER A 34 -28.25 1.93 -7.47
N TYR A 35 -27.00 1.86 -7.00
CA TYR A 35 -26.51 2.64 -5.86
C TYR A 35 -25.16 3.28 -6.21
N SER A 36 -24.71 4.29 -5.47
CA SER A 36 -23.32 4.74 -5.59
C SER A 36 -22.43 3.95 -4.63
N VAL A 37 -21.16 3.75 -4.97
CA VAL A 37 -20.21 3.10 -4.05
C VAL A 37 -20.16 3.78 -2.67
N GLY A 38 -20.21 2.98 -1.61
CA GLY A 38 -20.25 3.45 -0.23
C GLY A 38 -21.63 3.87 0.28
N ASP A 39 -22.67 3.79 -0.55
CA ASP A 39 -24.06 3.91 -0.10
C ASP A 39 -24.52 2.62 0.60
N VAL A 40 -25.65 2.72 1.30
CA VAL A 40 -26.27 1.60 2.01
C VAL A 40 -27.24 0.89 1.08
N VAL A 41 -27.10 -0.43 0.98
CA VAL A 41 -28.05 -1.31 0.29
C VAL A 41 -28.97 -1.91 1.34
N THR A 42 -30.27 -1.87 1.09
CA THR A 42 -31.30 -2.39 1.99
C THR A 42 -32.12 -3.45 1.26
N VAL A 43 -32.30 -4.59 1.90
CA VAL A 43 -33.11 -5.72 1.46
C VAL A 43 -34.18 -5.96 2.50
N THR A 44 -35.44 -5.91 2.08
CA THR A 44 -36.60 -6.21 2.92
C THR A 44 -37.31 -7.44 2.39
N GLY A 45 -37.91 -8.24 3.26
CA GLY A 45 -38.55 -9.47 2.80
C GLY A 45 -39.20 -10.26 3.91
N THR A 46 -39.62 -11.47 3.55
CA THR A 46 -40.15 -12.45 4.50
C THR A 46 -39.49 -13.80 4.23
N ILE A 47 -38.98 -14.43 5.28
CA ILE A 47 -38.48 -15.80 5.28
C ILE A 47 -39.43 -16.70 6.08
N GLU A 48 -39.21 -18.01 6.05
CA GLU A 48 -39.96 -18.95 6.88
C GLU A 48 -39.89 -18.55 8.38
N PRO A 49 -41.03 -18.47 9.10
CA PRO A 49 -41.04 -18.17 10.53
C PRO A 49 -40.13 -19.10 11.34
N GLY A 50 -39.35 -18.54 12.25
CA GLY A 50 -38.35 -19.27 13.05
C GLY A 50 -37.03 -19.54 12.33
N ALA A 51 -36.93 -19.34 11.02
CA ALA A 51 -35.67 -19.50 10.29
C ALA A 51 -34.66 -18.39 10.60
N GLU A 52 -33.38 -18.71 10.41
CA GLU A 52 -32.31 -17.71 10.43
C GLU A 52 -32.21 -17.02 9.06
N LEU A 53 -31.79 -15.75 9.07
CA LEU A 53 -31.57 -14.99 7.84
C LEU A 53 -30.18 -15.32 7.27
N PHE A 54 -30.13 -15.61 5.97
CA PHE A 54 -28.92 -15.75 5.16
C PHE A 54 -29.06 -14.92 3.89
N LEU A 55 -28.43 -13.76 3.89
CA LEU A 55 -28.42 -12.85 2.75
C LEU A 55 -27.05 -12.90 2.07
N SER A 56 -26.99 -13.60 0.93
CA SER A 56 -25.81 -13.73 0.09
C SER A 56 -25.76 -12.58 -0.91
N ILE A 57 -24.66 -11.84 -0.91
CA ILE A 57 -24.41 -10.74 -1.84
C ILE A 57 -23.07 -10.98 -2.53
N ALA A 58 -23.12 -11.34 -3.81
CA ALA A 58 -21.96 -11.78 -4.57
C ALA A 58 -21.73 -10.87 -5.78
N ALA A 59 -20.51 -10.38 -5.96
CA ALA A 59 -20.14 -9.70 -7.19
C ALA A 59 -20.28 -10.67 -8.39
N LYS A 60 -20.85 -10.18 -9.50
CA LYS A 60 -20.90 -10.94 -10.76
C LYS A 60 -19.50 -11.18 -11.34
N GLU A 61 -18.59 -10.23 -11.11
CA GLU A 61 -17.18 -10.39 -11.46
C GLU A 61 -16.54 -11.44 -10.56
N ARG A 62 -15.91 -12.43 -11.19
CA ARG A 62 -15.18 -13.51 -10.52
C ARG A 62 -13.69 -13.39 -10.86
N PHE A 63 -12.86 -13.89 -9.97
CA PHE A 63 -11.42 -14.00 -10.16
C PHE A 63 -10.97 -15.43 -9.97
N ALA A 64 -10.20 -15.94 -10.92
CA ALA A 64 -9.43 -17.17 -10.83
C ALA A 64 -7.93 -16.87 -10.84
N PRO A 65 -7.07 -17.71 -10.23
CA PRO A 65 -5.62 -17.49 -10.24
C PRO A 65 -5.01 -17.32 -11.62
N GLN A 66 -5.56 -17.95 -12.66
CA GLN A 66 -5.12 -17.80 -14.05
C GLN A 66 -5.34 -16.38 -14.63
N ASP A 67 -6.24 -15.59 -14.06
CA ASP A 67 -6.56 -14.24 -14.54
C ASP A 67 -5.49 -13.22 -14.12
N THR A 68 -4.55 -13.60 -13.24
CA THR A 68 -3.44 -12.72 -12.86
C THR A 68 -2.42 -12.58 -13.98
N THR A 69 -1.98 -11.34 -14.20
CA THR A 69 -0.92 -11.01 -15.17
C THR A 69 0.44 -10.80 -14.51
N GLY A 70 0.51 -10.79 -13.18
CA GLY A 70 1.73 -10.48 -12.44
C GLY A 70 2.64 -11.70 -12.31
N LYS A 71 3.90 -11.60 -12.75
CA LYS A 71 4.86 -12.73 -12.70
C LYS A 71 5.04 -13.31 -11.28
N THR A 72 5.06 -12.45 -10.27
CA THR A 72 5.16 -12.88 -8.86
C THR A 72 3.88 -13.54 -8.39
N GLU A 73 2.74 -12.97 -8.76
CA GLU A 73 1.41 -13.44 -8.44
C GLU A 73 1.09 -14.81 -9.04
N VAL A 74 1.41 -15.04 -10.30
CA VAL A 74 1.27 -16.35 -10.96
C VAL A 74 2.00 -17.43 -10.16
N LYS A 75 3.28 -17.19 -9.82
CA LYS A 75 4.09 -18.17 -9.08
C LYS A 75 3.58 -18.41 -7.65
N GLN A 76 3.22 -17.34 -6.96
CA GLN A 76 2.79 -17.44 -5.56
C GLN A 76 1.40 -18.05 -5.43
N LEU A 77 0.45 -17.69 -6.30
CA LEU A 77 -0.90 -18.26 -6.28
C LEU A 77 -0.89 -19.73 -6.67
N ALA A 78 -0.07 -20.16 -7.65
CA ALA A 78 0.09 -21.59 -7.96
C ALA A 78 0.60 -22.38 -6.74
N LYS A 79 1.62 -21.86 -6.06
CA LYS A 79 2.15 -22.48 -4.83
C LYS A 79 1.12 -22.57 -3.71
N ASP A 80 0.30 -21.52 -3.55
CA ASP A 80 -0.74 -21.50 -2.52
C ASP A 80 -1.93 -22.40 -2.88
N ALA A 81 -2.24 -22.53 -4.18
CA ALA A 81 -3.26 -23.43 -4.72
C ALA A 81 -2.99 -24.89 -4.34
N ASP A 82 -1.78 -25.37 -4.60
CA ASP A 82 -1.34 -26.73 -4.25
C ASP A 82 -1.43 -27.01 -2.74
N LYS A 83 -1.16 -25.99 -1.92
CA LYS A 83 -1.13 -26.11 -0.46
C LYS A 83 -2.54 -26.09 0.17
N ILE A 84 -3.45 -25.31 -0.39
CA ILE A 84 -4.75 -25.00 0.22
C ILE A 84 -5.88 -25.80 -0.41
N GLY A 85 -5.67 -26.38 -1.60
CA GLY A 85 -6.66 -27.22 -2.26
C GLY A 85 -7.63 -26.43 -3.14
N PHE A 86 -7.07 -25.54 -3.97
CA PHE A 86 -7.78 -24.92 -5.10
C PHE A 86 -6.92 -25.05 -6.37
N THR A 87 -7.48 -24.73 -7.54
CA THR A 87 -6.81 -24.85 -8.85
C THR A 87 -6.64 -23.48 -9.51
N LYS A 88 -5.93 -23.42 -10.64
CA LYS A 88 -5.77 -22.15 -11.38
C LYS A 88 -7.06 -21.67 -12.04
N GLU A 89 -8.01 -22.57 -12.26
CA GLU A 89 -9.36 -22.33 -12.81
C GLU A 89 -10.40 -22.04 -11.72
N THR A 90 -10.12 -22.40 -10.47
CA THR A 90 -11.05 -22.16 -9.35
C THR A 90 -11.29 -20.66 -9.23
N SER A 91 -12.53 -20.25 -9.45
CA SER A 91 -12.93 -18.84 -9.44
C SER A 91 -13.81 -18.54 -8.23
N ILE A 92 -13.70 -17.35 -7.67
CA ILE A 92 -14.59 -16.85 -6.61
C ILE A 92 -15.08 -15.44 -6.97
N PRO A 93 -16.25 -15.00 -6.47
CA PRO A 93 -16.65 -13.61 -6.57
C PRO A 93 -15.56 -12.71 -5.97
N VAL A 94 -15.23 -11.62 -6.67
CA VAL A 94 -14.19 -10.68 -6.19
C VAL A 94 -14.57 -10.02 -4.87
N LEU A 95 -15.87 -9.82 -4.65
CA LEU A 95 -16.47 -9.41 -3.39
C LEU A 95 -17.64 -10.33 -3.08
N TYR A 96 -17.68 -10.86 -1.86
CA TYR A 96 -18.75 -11.73 -1.40
C TYR A 96 -19.04 -11.44 0.07
N TYR A 97 -20.31 -11.17 0.37
CA TYR A 97 -20.80 -10.91 1.71
C TYR A 97 -21.92 -11.89 2.06
N MET A 98 -21.86 -12.42 3.27
CA MET A 98 -22.94 -13.19 3.87
C MET A 98 -23.44 -12.43 5.08
N ILE A 99 -24.58 -11.76 4.95
CA ILE A 99 -25.23 -11.06 6.06
C ILE A 99 -26.19 -12.04 6.72
N THR A 100 -25.99 -12.33 8.00
CA THR A 100 -26.73 -13.39 8.68
C THR A 100 -26.98 -13.09 10.15
N SER A 101 -28.13 -13.55 10.65
CA SER A 101 -28.45 -13.54 12.09
C SER A 101 -27.72 -14.64 12.86
N ASN A 102 -27.09 -15.61 12.18
CA ASN A 102 -26.36 -16.72 12.78
C ASN A 102 -24.97 -16.92 12.13
N PRO A 103 -24.01 -16.02 12.41
CA PRO A 103 -22.68 -16.08 11.81
C PRO A 103 -21.87 -17.31 12.25
N GLU A 104 -22.15 -17.89 13.42
CA GLU A 104 -21.37 -18.99 14.00
C GLU A 104 -21.37 -20.26 13.14
N LYS A 105 -22.39 -20.43 12.28
CA LYS A 105 -22.42 -21.50 11.28
C LYS A 105 -21.25 -21.44 10.29
N PHE A 106 -20.75 -20.25 9.97
CA PHE A 106 -19.70 -20.06 8.97
C PHE A 106 -18.28 -20.02 9.56
N GLY A 107 -18.15 -19.81 10.87
CA GLY A 107 -16.85 -19.58 11.48
C GLY A 107 -16.91 -19.23 12.96
N THR A 108 -15.75 -18.93 13.52
CA THR A 108 -15.59 -18.62 14.94
C THR A 108 -14.72 -17.38 15.15
N VAL A 109 -15.01 -16.64 16.22
CA VAL A 109 -14.18 -15.50 16.63
C VAL A 109 -12.95 -16.01 17.37
N VAL A 110 -11.75 -15.71 16.86
CA VAL A 110 -10.48 -16.12 17.46
C VAL A 110 -9.57 -14.92 17.74
N LYS A 111 -8.70 -15.03 18.73
CA LYS A 111 -7.67 -14.00 19.01
C LYS A 111 -6.53 -14.10 17.98
N LYS A 112 -6.23 -13.01 17.29
CA LYS A 112 -5.08 -12.85 16.39
C LYS A 112 -4.05 -11.92 17.01
N LYS A 113 -2.80 -12.39 17.11
CA LYS A 113 -1.66 -11.57 17.52
C LYS A 113 -0.91 -11.04 16.30
N PHE A 114 -0.42 -9.81 16.39
CA PHE A 114 0.31 -9.15 15.30
C PHE A 114 1.29 -8.10 15.83
N GLY A 115 2.19 -7.64 14.94
CA GLY A 115 3.21 -6.62 15.26
C GLY A 115 4.44 -7.16 15.98
N GLY A 116 5.57 -6.48 15.76
CA GLY A 116 6.88 -6.83 16.32
C GLY A 116 7.84 -7.48 15.31
N PRO A 117 9.15 -7.59 15.66
CA PRO A 117 10.17 -8.19 14.81
C PRO A 117 9.89 -9.65 14.45
N SER A 118 10.44 -10.14 13.33
CA SER A 118 10.12 -11.49 12.83
C SER A 118 10.61 -12.61 13.75
N PHE A 119 11.74 -12.39 14.44
CA PHE A 119 12.27 -13.28 15.47
C PHE A 119 11.42 -13.32 16.76
N PHE A 120 10.67 -12.26 17.05
CA PHE A 120 9.78 -12.22 18.20
C PHE A 120 8.42 -12.88 17.92
N THR A 121 8.00 -12.95 16.65
CA THR A 121 6.61 -13.27 16.27
C THR A 121 6.33 -14.75 16.02
N GLN A 122 7.32 -15.65 16.16
CA GLN A 122 7.23 -17.13 16.15
C GLN A 122 6.00 -17.71 15.40
N LYS A 123 5.96 -17.55 14.07
CA LYS A 123 4.88 -18.04 13.18
C LYS A 123 3.46 -17.59 13.58
N GLY A 124 3.31 -16.37 14.11
CA GLY A 124 2.02 -15.79 14.50
C GLY A 124 1.54 -16.16 15.91
N LYS A 125 2.32 -16.95 16.68
CA LYS A 125 1.99 -17.28 18.08
C LYS A 125 2.36 -16.17 19.06
N ARG A 126 3.27 -15.29 18.67
CA ARG A 126 3.72 -14.13 19.44
C ARG A 126 3.53 -12.87 18.60
N GLY A 127 3.16 -11.79 19.27
CA GLY A 127 2.92 -10.48 18.69
C GLY A 127 2.75 -9.48 19.81
N LEU A 128 3.18 -8.24 19.59
CA LEU A 128 3.09 -7.18 20.61
C LEU A 128 1.64 -6.82 20.92
N TYR A 129 0.73 -7.05 19.98
CA TYR A 129 -0.68 -6.69 20.08
C TYR A 129 -1.58 -7.89 19.80
N SER A 130 -2.79 -7.85 20.32
CA SER A 130 -3.83 -8.86 20.11
C SER A 130 -5.15 -8.18 19.74
N THR A 131 -5.86 -8.74 18.77
CA THR A 131 -7.25 -8.39 18.44
C THR A 131 -8.04 -9.64 18.11
N THR A 132 -9.32 -9.49 17.76
CA THR A 132 -10.19 -10.60 17.33
C THR A 132 -10.25 -10.67 15.81
N MET A 133 -10.42 -11.87 15.26
CA MET A 133 -10.72 -12.07 13.84
C MET A 133 -11.83 -13.11 13.70
N PHE A 134 -12.63 -12.99 12.65
CA PHE A 134 -13.57 -14.04 12.29
C PHE A 134 -12.87 -15.08 11.40
N LYS A 135 -12.65 -16.27 11.92
CA LYS A 135 -11.99 -17.38 11.23
C LYS A 135 -13.04 -18.30 10.62
N LEU A 136 -12.95 -18.58 9.33
CA LEU A 136 -13.95 -19.42 8.66
C LEU A 136 -13.74 -20.89 9.02
N ASN A 137 -14.83 -21.65 9.03
CA ASN A 137 -14.83 -23.10 9.19
C ASN A 137 -14.24 -23.78 7.94
N SER A 138 -13.81 -25.04 8.04
CA SER A 138 -13.45 -25.80 6.84
C SER A 138 -14.74 -26.21 6.10
N TRP A 139 -14.65 -26.54 4.81
CA TRP A 139 -15.83 -26.95 4.04
C TRP A 139 -16.57 -28.12 4.71
N LYS A 140 -15.82 -29.07 5.27
CA LYS A 140 -16.34 -30.26 5.95
C LYS A 140 -17.08 -29.93 7.25
N ASP A 141 -16.73 -28.83 7.89
CA ASP A 141 -17.35 -28.37 9.14
C ASP A 141 -18.60 -27.51 8.90
N LEU A 142 -18.89 -27.12 7.65
CA LEU A 142 -20.16 -26.50 7.30
C LEU A 142 -21.21 -27.60 7.12
N ASP A 143 -22.37 -27.45 7.75
CA ASP A 143 -23.51 -28.33 7.51
C ASP A 143 -24.12 -28.10 6.12
N ASP A 144 -24.89 -29.07 5.62
CA ASP A 144 -25.40 -29.05 4.24
C ASP A 144 -26.34 -27.87 3.98
N GLN A 145 -27.13 -27.45 4.98
CA GLN A 145 -27.96 -26.25 4.88
C GLN A 145 -27.08 -25.01 4.72
N THR A 146 -26.03 -24.85 5.53
CA THR A 146 -25.11 -23.72 5.42
C THR A 146 -24.42 -23.66 4.06
N ARG A 147 -24.02 -24.82 3.51
CA ARG A 147 -23.43 -24.90 2.16
C ARG A 147 -24.42 -24.45 1.08
N SER A 148 -25.69 -24.85 1.17
CA SER A 148 -26.70 -24.45 0.19
C SER A 148 -26.99 -22.94 0.24
N MET A 149 -26.84 -22.30 1.40
CA MET A 149 -27.06 -20.85 1.54
C MET A 149 -25.95 -19.99 0.92
N LEU A 150 -24.77 -20.55 0.62
CA LEU A 150 -23.66 -19.78 0.03
C LEU A 150 -23.98 -19.29 -1.39
N ASN A 151 -24.75 -20.06 -2.17
CA ASN A 151 -25.20 -19.80 -3.54
C ASN A 151 -24.07 -19.54 -4.57
N ALA A 152 -23.31 -18.46 -4.42
CA ALA A 152 -22.22 -18.07 -5.33
C ALA A 152 -20.91 -18.87 -5.16
N ILE A 153 -20.82 -19.67 -4.10
CA ILE A 153 -19.71 -20.58 -3.79
C ILE A 153 -20.30 -21.97 -3.61
N THR A 154 -19.96 -22.89 -4.50
CA THR A 154 -20.68 -24.17 -4.65
C THR A 154 -19.83 -25.40 -4.39
N SER A 155 -18.51 -25.24 -4.30
CA SER A 155 -17.58 -26.36 -4.13
C SER A 155 -16.56 -26.13 -3.02
N GLU A 156 -15.98 -27.22 -2.53
CA GLU A 156 -14.89 -27.20 -1.55
C GLU A 156 -13.70 -26.36 -2.04
N ALA A 157 -13.33 -26.49 -3.33
CA ALA A 157 -12.23 -25.74 -3.91
C ALA A 157 -12.51 -24.22 -3.91
N GLU A 158 -13.73 -23.80 -4.27
CA GLU A 158 -14.11 -22.38 -4.22
C GLU A 158 -14.14 -21.85 -2.79
N TRP A 159 -14.63 -22.63 -1.82
CA TRP A 159 -14.62 -22.25 -0.41
C TRP A 159 -13.20 -22.14 0.15
N ASN A 160 -12.32 -23.08 -0.19
CA ASN A 160 -10.92 -23.05 0.20
C ASN A 160 -10.22 -21.81 -0.37
N PHE A 161 -10.50 -21.47 -1.64
CA PHE A 161 -9.96 -20.27 -2.27
C PHE A 161 -10.51 -18.99 -1.65
N TYR A 162 -11.81 -18.94 -1.37
CA TYR A 162 -12.45 -17.83 -0.67
C TYR A 162 -11.87 -17.61 0.72
N LYS A 163 -11.69 -18.70 1.48
CA LYS A 163 -11.08 -18.67 2.81
C LYS A 163 -9.64 -18.20 2.77
N TYR A 164 -8.87 -18.59 1.76
CA TYR A 164 -7.53 -18.04 1.52
C TYR A 164 -7.57 -16.53 1.26
N ALA A 165 -8.51 -16.07 0.42
CA ALA A 165 -8.70 -14.65 0.13
C ALA A 165 -9.20 -13.85 1.35
N HIS A 166 -9.88 -14.51 2.29
CA HIS A 166 -10.36 -13.95 3.54
C HIS A 166 -9.28 -13.83 4.63
N GLU A 167 -8.49 -14.90 4.85
CA GLU A 167 -7.62 -15.01 6.03
C GLU A 167 -6.15 -14.65 5.76
N SER A 168 -5.69 -14.82 4.52
CA SER A 168 -4.28 -14.66 4.17
C SER A 168 -3.95 -13.24 3.75
N ASN A 169 -2.86 -12.68 4.27
CA ASN A 169 -2.40 -11.35 3.86
C ASN A 169 -2.18 -11.25 2.35
N TYR A 170 -1.78 -12.34 1.68
CA TYR A 170 -1.53 -12.32 0.25
C TYR A 170 -2.84 -12.32 -0.54
N GLY A 171 -3.77 -13.24 -0.24
CA GLY A 171 -5.08 -13.32 -0.86
C GLY A 171 -5.86 -12.02 -0.70
N ILE A 172 -5.92 -11.47 0.52
CA ILE A 172 -6.60 -10.20 0.81
C ILE A 172 -6.04 -9.04 -0.05
N ASN A 173 -4.71 -8.89 -0.11
CA ASN A 173 -4.08 -7.78 -0.85
C ASN A 173 -4.05 -7.98 -2.37
N THR A 174 -4.40 -9.16 -2.86
CA THR A 174 -4.37 -9.51 -4.28
C THR A 174 -5.78 -9.66 -4.88
N ILE A 175 -6.77 -10.09 -4.11
CA ILE A 175 -8.08 -10.53 -4.62
C ILE A 175 -9.22 -9.64 -4.11
N THR A 176 -9.66 -9.78 -2.85
CA THR A 176 -10.91 -9.15 -2.37
C THR A 176 -10.80 -7.66 -2.10
N LYS A 177 -9.60 -7.17 -1.72
CA LYS A 177 -9.27 -5.76 -1.48
C LYS A 177 -10.07 -5.04 -0.39
N GLU A 178 -11.22 -5.53 0.08
CA GLU A 178 -11.92 -4.96 1.23
C GLU A 178 -11.36 -5.50 2.54
N LEU A 179 -10.80 -4.58 3.33
CA LEU A 179 -9.95 -4.90 4.46
C LEU A 179 -10.66 -4.60 5.76
N THR A 180 -10.71 -5.58 6.65
CA THR A 180 -11.07 -5.35 8.04
C THR A 180 -9.82 -5.01 8.84
N ARG A 181 -9.76 -3.79 9.39
CA ARG A 181 -8.56 -3.23 10.02
C ARG A 181 -8.78 -2.84 11.47
N VAL A 182 -7.73 -2.99 12.27
CA VAL A 182 -7.59 -2.35 13.58
C VAL A 182 -6.37 -1.44 13.51
N GLY A 183 -6.58 -0.15 13.70
CA GLY A 183 -5.59 0.87 13.33
C GLY A 183 -5.23 0.76 11.85
N LYS A 184 -3.94 0.61 11.54
CA LYS A 184 -3.41 0.47 10.17
C LYS A 184 -3.16 -1.00 9.77
N VAL A 185 -3.43 -1.97 10.65
CA VAL A 185 -3.17 -3.39 10.38
C VAL A 185 -4.39 -4.05 9.79
N THR A 186 -4.21 -4.73 8.66
CA THR A 186 -5.23 -5.60 8.07
C THR A 186 -5.26 -6.92 8.82
N ILE A 187 -6.44 -7.30 9.32
CA ILE A 187 -6.61 -8.53 10.09
C ILE A 187 -7.14 -9.64 9.19
N PHE A 188 -8.19 -9.38 8.41
CA PHE A 188 -8.84 -10.31 7.48
C PHE A 188 -9.73 -9.51 6.48
N SER A 189 -10.34 -10.18 5.49
CA SER A 189 -11.28 -9.55 4.54
C SER A 189 -12.68 -9.37 5.15
N ARG A 190 -13.41 -8.33 4.77
CA ARG A 190 -14.83 -8.23 5.18
C ARG A 190 -15.66 -9.25 4.39
N SER A 191 -16.49 -10.06 5.07
CA SER A 191 -17.15 -11.23 4.45
C SER A 191 -18.46 -11.63 5.16
N ILE A 192 -18.36 -12.35 6.27
CA ILE A 192 -19.50 -12.78 7.08
C ILE A 192 -19.84 -11.65 8.05
N LEU A 193 -21.08 -11.18 8.00
CA LEU A 193 -21.52 -9.99 8.69
C LEU A 193 -22.76 -10.30 9.54
N ASN A 194 -22.73 -9.82 10.78
CA ASN A 194 -23.89 -9.81 11.68
C ASN A 194 -24.35 -8.38 11.91
N ASP A 195 -25.44 -8.22 12.65
CA ASP A 195 -25.89 -6.93 13.15
C ASP A 195 -24.81 -6.27 14.03
N PHE A 196 -24.46 -5.03 13.72
CA PHE A 196 -23.41 -4.32 14.43
C PHE A 196 -23.76 -4.01 15.88
N GLU A 197 -25.02 -3.67 16.16
CA GLU A 197 -25.48 -3.30 17.51
C GLU A 197 -25.48 -4.52 18.44
N LYS A 198 -25.84 -5.70 17.92
CA LYS A 198 -25.81 -6.97 18.67
C LYS A 198 -24.39 -7.54 18.82
N SER A 199 -23.58 -7.50 17.77
CA SER A 199 -22.24 -8.13 17.79
C SER A 199 -21.16 -7.27 18.44
N GLY A 200 -21.27 -5.94 18.37
CA GLY A 200 -20.22 -4.99 18.75
C GLY A 200 -18.91 -5.14 17.97
N SER A 201 -18.87 -5.97 16.92
CA SER A 201 -17.63 -6.34 16.25
C SER A 201 -17.25 -5.35 15.17
N TYR A 202 -15.96 -4.99 15.08
CA TYR A 202 -15.52 -3.89 14.22
C TYR A 202 -15.65 -4.18 12.70
N TRP A 203 -15.82 -5.46 12.31
CA TRP A 203 -16.11 -5.85 10.92
C TRP A 203 -17.58 -5.72 10.54
N ASP A 204 -18.49 -5.71 11.51
CA ASP A 204 -19.92 -5.59 11.31
C ASP A 204 -20.37 -4.13 11.13
N LYS A 205 -19.47 -3.17 11.35
CA LYS A 205 -19.77 -1.73 11.29
C LYS A 205 -20.47 -1.33 9.99
N GLY A 206 -21.67 -0.78 10.12
CA GLY A 206 -22.50 -0.37 8.99
C GLY A 206 -23.36 -1.49 8.41
N THR A 207 -23.53 -2.61 9.13
CA THR A 207 -24.52 -3.66 8.88
C THR A 207 -25.58 -3.64 9.99
N ILE A 208 -26.85 -3.71 9.61
CA ILE A 208 -28.02 -3.73 10.49
C ILE A 208 -28.91 -4.89 10.06
N ILE A 209 -29.37 -5.70 11.01
CA ILE A 209 -30.32 -6.80 10.77
C ILE A 209 -31.47 -6.70 11.78
N ASP A 210 -32.63 -6.34 11.24
CA ASP A 210 -33.91 -6.46 11.91
C ASP A 210 -34.62 -7.70 11.37
N LEU A 211 -34.89 -8.68 12.24
CA LEU A 211 -35.54 -9.94 11.89
C LEU A 211 -36.55 -10.26 13.00
N ASP A 212 -37.83 -10.25 12.66
CA ASP A 212 -38.87 -10.79 13.50
C ASP A 212 -38.99 -12.30 13.25
N LYS A 213 -38.45 -13.09 14.17
CA LYS A 213 -38.49 -14.56 14.08
C LYS A 213 -39.91 -15.13 14.15
N THR A 214 -40.88 -14.39 14.68
CA THR A 214 -42.27 -14.87 14.82
C THR A 214 -42.99 -14.79 13.49
N THR A 215 -42.80 -13.69 12.76
CA THR A 215 -43.47 -13.44 11.47
C THR A 215 -42.61 -13.78 10.26
N GLY A 216 -41.30 -13.95 10.44
CA GLY A 216 -40.33 -14.14 9.37
C GLY A 216 -39.99 -12.85 8.61
N LYS A 217 -40.58 -11.70 8.96
CA LYS A 217 -40.28 -10.42 8.31
C LYS A 217 -38.89 -9.94 8.69
N PHE A 218 -38.16 -9.44 7.70
CA PHE A 218 -36.82 -8.91 7.93
C PHE A 218 -36.55 -7.63 7.14
N THR A 219 -35.64 -6.84 7.68
CA THR A 219 -34.96 -5.73 7.02
C THR A 219 -33.46 -5.86 7.31
N ALA A 220 -32.67 -6.10 6.27
CA ALA A 220 -31.21 -6.13 6.37
C ALA A 220 -30.63 -4.99 5.55
N SER A 221 -29.73 -4.22 6.16
CA SER A 221 -29.04 -3.12 5.49
C SER A 221 -27.54 -3.24 5.69
N PHE A 222 -26.75 -2.97 4.66
CA PHE A 222 -25.29 -2.90 4.80
C PHE A 222 -24.68 -1.81 3.94
N LYS A 223 -23.60 -1.23 4.46
CA LYS A 223 -22.80 -0.24 3.73
C LYS A 223 -21.84 -0.93 2.77
N THR A 224 -22.00 -0.64 1.49
CA THR A 224 -21.15 -1.18 0.42
C THR A 224 -19.71 -0.68 0.51
N TYR A 225 -18.78 -1.44 -0.06
CA TYR A 225 -17.38 -1.05 -0.07
C TYR A 225 -17.15 0.22 -0.90
N ARG A 226 -16.63 1.28 -0.26
CA ARG A 226 -16.43 2.59 -0.89
C ARG A 226 -15.48 2.56 -2.10
N HIS A 227 -14.65 1.53 -2.20
CA HIS A 227 -13.65 1.36 -3.26
C HIS A 227 -13.92 0.15 -4.16
N THR A 228 -15.16 -0.32 -4.23
CA THR A 228 -15.58 -1.24 -5.29
C THR A 228 -15.36 -0.61 -6.67
N PRO A 229 -14.83 -1.34 -7.66
CA PRO A 229 -14.65 -0.82 -9.02
C PRO A 229 -15.95 -0.20 -9.60
N PRO A 230 -15.84 0.82 -10.48
CA PRO A 230 -16.99 1.38 -11.18
C PRO A 230 -17.81 0.29 -11.86
N ASP A 231 -19.14 0.45 -11.81
CA ASP A 231 -20.10 -0.37 -12.56
C ASP A 231 -20.07 -1.87 -12.19
N THR A 232 -19.60 -2.18 -10.97
CA THR A 232 -19.64 -3.56 -10.45
C THR A 232 -21.07 -3.95 -10.13
N ALA A 233 -21.52 -5.06 -10.71
CA ALA A 233 -22.84 -5.65 -10.48
C ALA A 233 -22.77 -6.77 -9.43
N PHE A 234 -23.84 -6.91 -8.65
CA PHE A 234 -23.99 -7.90 -7.59
C PHE A 234 -25.30 -8.67 -7.75
N ASN A 235 -25.23 -9.96 -7.42
CA ASN A 235 -26.38 -10.83 -7.24
C ASN A 235 -26.75 -10.87 -5.77
N VAL A 236 -28.04 -10.85 -5.48
CA VAL A 236 -28.59 -10.91 -4.12
C VAL A 236 -29.52 -12.10 -4.00
N SER A 237 -29.27 -12.93 -2.99
CA SER A 237 -30.08 -14.10 -2.67
C SER A 237 -30.42 -14.12 -1.18
N VAL A 238 -31.65 -14.50 -0.86
CA VAL A 238 -32.17 -14.64 0.51
C VAL A 238 -32.49 -16.11 0.74
N ASN A 239 -31.83 -16.71 1.74
CA ASN A 239 -32.00 -18.11 2.12
C ASN A 239 -31.93 -19.08 0.91
N GLY A 240 -30.97 -18.85 0.02
CA GLY A 240 -30.74 -19.65 -1.18
C GLY A 240 -31.48 -19.17 -2.43
N GLU A 241 -32.57 -18.43 -2.28
CA GLU A 241 -33.41 -17.98 -3.41
C GLU A 241 -32.93 -16.63 -3.98
N PRO A 242 -32.80 -16.49 -5.30
CA PRO A 242 -32.42 -15.22 -5.93
C PRO A 242 -33.54 -14.18 -5.79
N VAL A 243 -33.17 -12.97 -5.37
CA VAL A 243 -34.11 -11.87 -5.09
C VAL A 243 -33.95 -10.71 -6.07
N GLY A 244 -32.74 -10.53 -6.61
CA GLY A 244 -32.48 -9.52 -7.63
C GLY A 244 -31.03 -9.14 -7.70
N ASP A 245 -30.74 -8.17 -8.56
CA ASP A 245 -29.39 -7.66 -8.79
C ASP A 245 -29.35 -6.15 -8.56
N TYR A 246 -28.18 -5.65 -8.19
CA TYR A 246 -27.91 -4.21 -8.19
C TYR A 246 -26.53 -3.89 -8.75
N THR A 247 -26.36 -2.67 -9.24
CA THR A 247 -25.08 -2.16 -9.74
C THR A 247 -24.58 -0.98 -8.91
N LEU A 248 -23.27 -0.94 -8.65
CA LEU A 248 -22.61 0.19 -7.99
C LEU A 248 -21.99 1.15 -8.99
N LYS A 249 -22.56 2.34 -9.08
CA LYS A 249 -22.03 3.46 -9.87
C LYS A 249 -20.84 4.10 -9.18
N SER A 250 -19.96 4.66 -10.01
CA SER A 250 -18.79 5.40 -9.53
C SER A 250 -19.15 6.62 -8.69
N LYS A 251 -18.31 6.92 -7.69
CA LYS A 251 -18.44 8.11 -6.83
C LYS A 251 -17.07 8.78 -6.70
N GLY A 252 -16.73 9.61 -7.67
CA GLY A 252 -15.46 10.33 -7.76
C GLY A 252 -14.44 9.69 -8.70
N PHE A 253 -13.17 10.12 -8.60
CA PHE A 253 -12.11 9.71 -9.52
C PHE A 253 -11.55 8.32 -9.18
N TRP A 254 -11.60 7.39 -10.15
CA TRP A 254 -11.11 6.02 -10.00
C TRP A 254 -9.66 5.88 -10.46
N LEU A 255 -8.80 5.36 -9.59
CA LEU A 255 -7.43 4.98 -9.94
C LEU A 255 -7.42 3.51 -10.37
N THR A 256 -7.37 3.24 -11.67
CA THR A 256 -7.55 1.89 -12.24
C THR A 256 -6.57 0.85 -11.70
N LYS A 257 -5.26 1.13 -11.75
CA LYS A 257 -4.27 0.25 -11.09
C LYS A 257 -4.10 0.59 -9.62
N GLY A 258 -4.58 1.75 -9.17
CA GLY A 258 -4.64 2.09 -7.76
C GLY A 258 -5.62 1.22 -6.96
N GLY A 259 -6.66 0.69 -7.63
CA GLY A 259 -7.71 -0.12 -7.04
C GLY A 259 -8.61 0.65 -6.07
N ARG A 260 -8.77 1.97 -6.27
CA ARG A 260 -9.60 2.80 -5.37
C ARG A 260 -10.00 4.14 -5.95
N TYR A 261 -11.03 4.73 -5.35
CA TYR A 261 -11.36 6.14 -5.53
C TYR A 261 -10.46 7.04 -4.69
N MET A 262 -9.86 8.04 -5.33
CA MET A 262 -9.02 9.03 -4.69
C MET A 262 -8.92 10.27 -5.58
N ASN A 263 -9.00 11.46 -4.98
CA ASN A 263 -8.71 12.69 -5.72
C ASN A 263 -7.19 12.81 -5.95
N PRO A 264 -6.72 12.92 -7.21
CA PRO A 264 -5.30 13.08 -7.53
C PRO A 264 -4.59 14.24 -6.83
N LEU A 265 -5.31 15.29 -6.44
CA LEU A 265 -4.73 16.44 -5.72
C LEU A 265 -4.07 16.04 -4.40
N TRP A 266 -4.63 15.08 -3.66
CA TRP A 266 -3.99 14.58 -2.43
C TRP A 266 -2.64 13.92 -2.72
N ILE A 267 -2.53 13.23 -3.86
CA ILE A 267 -1.28 12.61 -4.30
C ILE A 267 -0.26 13.69 -4.67
N ILE A 268 -0.69 14.73 -5.39
CA ILE A 268 0.18 15.86 -5.77
C ILE A 268 0.70 16.57 -4.51
N ILE A 269 -0.17 16.93 -3.56
CA ILE A 269 0.23 17.60 -2.32
C ILE A 269 1.21 16.73 -1.53
N GLY A 270 0.93 15.44 -1.38
CA GLY A 270 1.86 14.51 -0.74
C GLY A 270 3.20 14.43 -1.45
N ALA A 271 3.22 14.34 -2.77
CA ALA A 271 4.44 14.32 -3.57
C ALA A 271 5.22 15.64 -3.50
N ILE A 272 4.55 16.80 -3.38
CA ILE A 272 5.21 18.09 -3.12
C ILE A 272 5.94 18.06 -1.77
N LEU A 273 5.25 17.65 -0.70
CA LEU A 273 5.82 17.59 0.64
C LEU A 273 6.98 16.60 0.72
N VAL A 274 6.79 15.38 0.22
CA VAL A 274 7.83 14.35 0.22
C VAL A 274 8.98 14.73 -0.72
N GLY A 275 8.69 15.30 -1.89
CA GLY A 275 9.70 15.76 -2.84
C GLY A 275 10.53 16.93 -2.30
N ALA A 276 9.90 17.88 -1.60
CA ALA A 276 10.59 18.98 -0.96
C ALA A 276 11.52 18.49 0.16
N TYR A 277 11.03 17.60 1.00
CA TYR A 277 11.85 16.93 2.01
C TYR A 277 13.02 16.17 1.35
N PHE A 278 12.73 15.38 0.31
CA PHE A 278 13.71 14.53 -0.35
C PHE A 278 14.82 15.34 -1.03
N SER A 279 14.48 16.43 -1.72
CA SER A 279 15.48 17.30 -2.34
C SER A 279 16.29 18.13 -1.33
N MET A 280 15.74 18.39 -0.15
CA MET A 280 16.44 19.10 0.92
C MET A 280 17.48 18.21 1.62
N ILE A 281 17.12 16.95 1.90
CA ILE A 281 17.93 16.00 2.69
C ILE A 281 18.70 15.02 1.82
N GLY A 282 18.28 14.79 0.58
CA GLY A 282 18.89 13.85 -0.38
C GLY A 282 18.66 12.37 -0.05
N ALA A 283 17.82 12.05 0.92
CA ALA A 283 17.60 10.70 1.44
C ALA A 283 16.11 10.35 1.61
N ALA A 284 15.80 9.06 1.58
CA ALA A 284 14.50 8.48 1.97
C ALA A 284 13.27 8.85 1.11
N GLY A 285 13.40 9.53 -0.04
CA GLY A 285 12.26 9.95 -0.86
C GLY A 285 11.28 8.83 -1.23
N GLY A 286 11.78 7.73 -1.81
CA GLY A 286 10.92 6.60 -2.23
C GLY A 286 10.25 5.88 -1.05
N LEU A 287 10.93 5.77 0.09
CA LEU A 287 10.39 5.19 1.33
C LEU A 287 9.29 6.04 1.93
N LEU A 288 9.52 7.35 2.03
CA LEU A 288 8.54 8.30 2.54
C LEU A 288 7.33 8.39 1.60
N MET A 289 7.55 8.33 0.29
CA MET A 289 6.45 8.27 -0.67
C MET A 289 5.64 6.98 -0.52
N ALA A 290 6.31 5.83 -0.38
CA ALA A 290 5.64 4.56 -0.10
C ALA A 290 4.86 4.62 1.23
N ALA A 291 5.38 5.32 2.24
CA ALA A 291 4.68 5.54 3.50
C ALA A 291 3.45 6.42 3.31
N PHE A 292 3.58 7.55 2.62
CA PHE A 292 2.46 8.42 2.28
C PHE A 292 1.39 7.67 1.48
N GLN A 293 1.80 6.91 0.45
CA GLN A 293 0.89 6.10 -0.35
C GLN A 293 0.22 5.00 0.47
N ALA A 294 0.89 4.39 1.44
CA ALA A 294 0.28 3.36 2.28
C ALA A 294 -0.71 3.97 3.30
N MET A 295 -0.36 5.12 3.88
CA MET A 295 -1.14 5.73 4.98
C MET A 295 -2.30 6.58 4.50
N VAL A 296 -2.06 7.42 3.49
CA VAL A 296 -3.03 8.41 2.99
C VAL A 296 -3.72 7.88 1.75
N VAL A 297 -2.94 7.49 0.73
CA VAL A 297 -3.53 7.02 -0.52
C VAL A 297 -4.12 5.63 -0.36
N GLN A 298 -3.56 4.78 0.50
CA GLN A 298 -3.84 3.35 0.72
C GLN A 298 -4.16 2.58 -0.58
N THR A 299 -3.30 2.70 -1.58
CA THR A 299 -3.37 1.97 -2.84
C THR A 299 -3.52 0.46 -2.61
N ALA A 300 -4.47 -0.19 -3.29
CA ALA A 300 -4.81 -1.61 -3.14
C ALA A 300 -4.32 -2.48 -4.31
N GLY A 301 -3.96 -1.87 -5.45
CA GLY A 301 -3.66 -2.61 -6.68
C GLY A 301 -4.94 -3.10 -7.38
N PRO A 302 -4.91 -3.39 -8.68
CA PRO A 302 -6.05 -4.02 -9.35
C PRO A 302 -6.24 -5.46 -8.85
N ILE A 303 -7.40 -6.04 -9.17
CA ILE A 303 -7.70 -7.44 -8.87
C ILE A 303 -6.63 -8.32 -9.54
N GLY A 304 -6.16 -9.33 -8.82
CA GLY A 304 -5.10 -10.24 -9.27
C GLY A 304 -3.68 -9.71 -9.13
N ILE A 305 -3.46 -8.43 -8.78
CA ILE A 305 -2.12 -7.86 -8.59
C ILE A 305 -1.96 -7.33 -7.17
N ASN A 306 -0.85 -7.66 -6.51
CA ASN A 306 -0.60 -7.15 -5.17
C ASN A 306 -0.31 -5.65 -5.20
N ALA A 307 -0.92 -4.89 -4.28
CA ALA A 307 -0.69 -3.46 -4.13
C ALA A 307 0.80 -3.08 -4.19
N ALA A 308 1.66 -3.80 -3.46
CA ALA A 308 3.08 -3.49 -3.36
C ALA A 308 3.78 -3.43 -4.73
N ASN A 309 3.34 -4.24 -5.69
CA ASN A 309 3.91 -4.31 -7.02
C ASN A 309 3.41 -3.17 -7.95
N VAL A 310 2.34 -2.47 -7.58
CA VAL A 310 1.89 -1.23 -8.22
C VAL A 310 2.52 0.01 -7.57
N LEU A 311 2.63 0.03 -6.23
CA LEU A 311 3.17 1.19 -5.51
C LEU A 311 4.64 1.45 -5.84
N ARG A 312 5.47 0.40 -5.86
CA ARG A 312 6.92 0.56 -6.03
C ARG A 312 7.31 1.25 -7.35
N PRO A 313 6.78 0.84 -8.54
CA PRO A 313 7.00 1.57 -9.79
C PRO A 313 6.58 3.04 -9.73
N SER A 314 5.43 3.35 -9.12
CA SER A 314 4.92 4.73 -9.03
C SER A 314 5.78 5.60 -8.11
N ASN A 315 6.35 5.04 -7.03
CA ASN A 315 7.21 5.79 -6.10
C ASN A 315 8.55 6.19 -6.72
N ILE A 316 9.02 5.46 -7.73
CA ILE A 316 10.23 5.82 -8.48
C ILE A 316 10.08 7.15 -9.21
N ALA A 317 8.85 7.50 -9.63
CA ALA A 317 8.60 8.80 -10.23
C ALA A 317 9.02 9.94 -9.29
N LEU A 318 8.76 9.82 -7.99
CA LEU A 318 9.19 10.84 -7.04
C LEU A 318 10.72 10.95 -7.00
N THR A 319 11.39 9.81 -6.86
CA THR A 319 12.86 9.77 -6.71
C THR A 319 13.60 10.12 -7.99
N LEU A 320 12.93 10.15 -9.14
CA LEU A 320 13.48 10.62 -10.40
C LEU A 320 13.19 12.12 -10.61
N PHE A 321 11.93 12.55 -10.48
CA PHE A 321 11.52 13.89 -10.87
C PHE A 321 11.75 14.95 -9.80
N SER A 322 11.81 14.58 -8.52
CA SER A 322 12.20 15.52 -7.47
C SER A 322 13.64 16.02 -7.61
N PRO A 323 14.65 15.14 -7.79
CA PRO A 323 16.00 15.58 -8.17
C PRO A 323 16.03 16.48 -9.39
N LEU A 324 15.27 16.16 -10.46
CA LEU A 324 15.19 16.99 -11.67
C LEU A 324 14.61 18.39 -11.37
N GLY A 325 13.61 18.48 -10.49
CA GLY A 325 13.08 19.78 -10.03
C GLY A 325 14.11 20.60 -9.25
N SER A 326 14.98 19.95 -8.47
CA SER A 326 16.07 20.60 -7.74
C SER A 326 17.30 20.92 -8.61
N PHE A 327 17.42 20.28 -9.78
CA PHE A 327 18.62 20.23 -10.60
C PHE A 327 19.08 21.62 -11.04
N TYR A 328 18.17 22.44 -11.58
CA TYR A 328 18.52 23.78 -12.06
C TYR A 328 19.18 24.62 -10.95
N ARG A 329 18.64 24.55 -9.73
CA ARG A 329 19.18 25.33 -8.63
C ARG A 329 20.54 24.82 -8.17
N PHE A 330 20.67 23.52 -7.92
CA PHE A 330 21.93 22.95 -7.42
C PHE A 330 23.05 22.91 -8.46
N ALA A 331 22.74 22.56 -9.71
CA ALA A 331 23.74 22.37 -10.76
C ALA A 331 24.07 23.67 -11.49
N VAL A 332 23.06 24.48 -11.86
CA VAL A 332 23.24 25.65 -12.73
C VAL A 332 23.36 26.94 -11.91
N LYS A 333 22.40 27.22 -11.03
CA LYS A 333 22.37 28.49 -10.27
C LYS A 333 23.47 28.55 -9.20
N GLU A 334 23.62 27.49 -8.40
CA GLU A 334 24.52 27.49 -7.24
C GLU A 334 25.82 26.69 -7.50
N LYS A 335 25.89 25.92 -8.60
CA LYS A 335 27.07 25.13 -8.99
C LYS A 335 27.64 24.27 -7.85
N ARG A 336 26.76 23.57 -7.11
CA ARG A 336 27.09 22.75 -5.93
C ARG A 336 27.22 21.25 -6.21
N VAL A 337 27.21 20.86 -7.48
CA VAL A 337 27.32 19.45 -7.89
C VAL A 337 28.76 19.10 -8.20
N ALA A 338 29.36 18.19 -7.42
CA ALA A 338 30.64 17.59 -7.76
C ALA A 338 30.46 16.52 -8.82
N TRP A 339 30.47 16.93 -10.10
CA TRP A 339 30.14 16.07 -11.23
C TRP A 339 30.93 14.75 -11.32
N PRO A 340 32.27 14.71 -11.16
CA PRO A 340 33.01 13.46 -11.26
C PRO A 340 32.55 12.42 -10.23
N VAL A 341 32.27 12.87 -9.01
CA VAL A 341 31.77 12.02 -7.92
C VAL A 341 30.33 11.59 -8.19
N GLY A 342 29.46 12.53 -8.55
CA GLY A 342 28.05 12.25 -8.81
C GLY A 342 27.85 11.26 -9.96
N LEU A 343 28.60 11.42 -11.06
CA LEU A 343 28.56 10.51 -12.20
C LEU A 343 29.16 9.15 -11.86
N SER A 344 30.34 9.10 -11.23
CA SER A 344 30.94 7.82 -10.85
C SER A 344 30.03 7.04 -9.89
N PHE A 345 29.46 7.72 -8.90
CA PHE A 345 28.52 7.11 -7.96
C PHE A 345 27.25 6.64 -8.66
N GLY A 346 26.66 7.46 -9.52
CA GLY A 346 25.46 7.14 -10.30
C GLY A 346 25.65 5.93 -11.23
N VAL A 347 26.77 5.88 -11.95
CA VAL A 347 27.12 4.74 -12.83
C VAL A 347 27.29 3.47 -12.01
N GLY A 348 27.99 3.54 -10.87
CA GLY A 348 28.11 2.42 -9.94
C GLY A 348 26.74 1.90 -9.50
N ILE A 349 25.85 2.79 -9.07
CA ILE A 349 24.48 2.44 -8.65
C ILE A 349 23.67 1.85 -9.81
N PHE A 350 23.80 2.39 -11.01
CA PHE A 350 23.11 1.89 -12.19
C PHE A 350 23.54 0.44 -12.51
N ILE A 351 24.85 0.17 -12.53
CA ILE A 351 25.39 -1.17 -12.75
C ILE A 351 24.96 -2.13 -11.63
N GLY A 352 25.11 -1.72 -10.38
CA GLY A 352 24.73 -2.52 -9.20
C GLY A 352 23.24 -2.84 -9.18
N SER A 353 22.38 -1.88 -9.53
CA SER A 353 20.94 -2.08 -9.56
C SER A 353 20.49 -2.88 -10.78
N VAL A 354 20.86 -2.51 -12.01
CA VAL A 354 20.33 -3.16 -13.22
C VAL A 354 20.92 -4.55 -13.42
N TRP A 355 22.23 -4.69 -13.26
CA TRP A 355 22.95 -5.90 -13.67
C TRP A 355 23.11 -6.89 -12.52
N LEU A 356 23.76 -6.47 -11.42
CA LEU A 356 24.06 -7.36 -10.30
C LEU A 356 22.87 -7.62 -9.38
N GLY A 357 21.96 -6.64 -9.26
CA GLY A 357 20.77 -6.75 -8.41
C GLY A 357 19.78 -7.84 -8.85
N LYS A 358 19.80 -8.27 -10.13
CA LYS A 358 19.01 -9.41 -10.61
C LYS A 358 19.40 -10.70 -9.87
N TYR A 359 20.70 -10.94 -9.71
CA TYR A 359 21.23 -12.15 -9.09
C TYR A 359 21.09 -12.09 -7.57
N ALA A 360 21.29 -10.93 -6.96
CA ALA A 360 21.20 -10.79 -5.50
C ALA A 360 19.83 -11.21 -4.92
N ILE A 361 18.73 -10.96 -5.64
CA ILE A 361 17.37 -11.35 -5.22
C ILE A 361 17.17 -12.87 -5.25
N GLU A 362 17.88 -13.58 -6.12
CA GLU A 362 17.76 -15.03 -6.27
C GLU A 362 18.46 -15.78 -5.13
N TYR A 363 19.58 -15.24 -4.63
CA TYR A 363 20.41 -15.88 -3.60
C TYR A 363 20.17 -15.35 -2.17
N LEU A 364 19.49 -14.21 -1.99
CA LEU A 364 19.23 -13.64 -0.65
C LEU A 364 17.80 -13.94 -0.17
N PRO A 365 17.61 -14.70 0.93
CA PRO A 365 16.30 -14.92 1.51
C PRO A 365 15.69 -13.60 2.04
N MET A 366 14.56 -13.20 1.45
CA MET A 366 13.91 -11.90 1.64
C MET A 366 13.48 -11.56 3.09
N SER A 367 13.33 -12.54 3.99
CA SER A 367 12.91 -12.26 5.38
C SER A 367 14.05 -11.75 6.25
N SER A 368 15.25 -12.35 6.17
CA SER A 368 16.42 -11.94 6.96
C SER A 368 17.00 -10.61 6.48
N TYR A 369 16.84 -10.32 5.20
CA TYR A 369 17.44 -9.15 4.55
C TYR A 369 16.89 -7.80 5.05
N LYS A 370 15.59 -7.73 5.36
CA LYS A 370 14.96 -6.50 5.91
C LYS A 370 15.53 -6.09 7.27
N GLU A 371 15.87 -7.07 8.09
CA GLU A 371 16.40 -6.83 9.43
C GLU A 371 17.85 -6.32 9.36
N TRP A 372 18.67 -6.90 8.49
CA TRP A 372 20.03 -6.40 8.24
C TRP A 372 20.08 -4.99 7.70
N LEU A 373 19.15 -4.62 6.79
CA LEU A 373 19.07 -3.24 6.35
C LEU A 373 18.68 -2.30 7.49
N ALA A 374 17.73 -2.70 8.33
CA ALA A 374 17.36 -1.89 9.49
C ALA A 374 18.58 -1.64 10.40
N VAL A 375 19.38 -2.68 10.66
CA VAL A 375 20.66 -2.55 11.38
C VAL A 375 21.61 -1.57 10.68
N LEU A 376 21.80 -1.68 9.36
CA LEU A 376 22.63 -0.74 8.61
C LEU A 376 22.13 0.71 8.75
N VAL A 377 20.82 0.92 8.66
CA VAL A 377 20.20 2.25 8.75
C VAL A 377 20.39 2.86 10.14
N VAL A 378 20.22 2.09 11.21
CA VAL A 378 20.44 2.61 12.57
C VAL A 378 21.92 2.89 12.82
N LEU A 379 22.84 2.06 12.30
CA LEU A 379 24.27 2.33 12.37
C LEU A 379 24.62 3.65 11.66
N MET A 380 24.04 3.92 10.49
CA MET A 380 24.20 5.20 9.78
C MET A 380 23.55 6.37 10.54
N GLY A 381 22.40 6.15 11.18
CA GLY A 381 21.76 7.14 12.04
C GLY A 381 22.63 7.51 13.24
N ILE A 382 23.15 6.51 13.97
CA ILE A 382 24.08 6.69 15.08
C ILE A 382 25.36 7.39 14.59
N LYS A 383 25.90 6.97 13.45
CA LYS A 383 27.10 7.59 12.88
C LYS A 383 26.86 9.06 12.56
N THR A 384 25.71 9.41 11.98
CA THR A 384 25.32 10.79 11.69
C THR A 384 25.24 11.63 12.97
N LEU A 385 24.71 11.08 14.06
CA LEU A 385 24.71 11.74 15.37
C LEU A 385 26.12 11.90 15.96
N GLN A 386 26.99 10.90 15.81
CA GLN A 386 28.39 11.01 16.24
C GLN A 386 29.11 12.16 15.55
N GLU A 387 28.80 12.46 14.29
CA GLU A 387 29.38 13.59 13.56
C GLU A 387 28.97 14.96 14.10
N LEU A 388 27.85 15.03 14.81
CA LEU A 388 27.37 16.25 15.45
C LEU A 388 28.07 16.53 16.78
N THR A 389 28.84 15.57 17.31
CA THR A 389 29.54 15.76 18.57
C THR A 389 30.67 16.80 18.44
N PRO A 390 30.96 17.60 19.48
CA PRO A 390 32.03 18.60 19.44
C PRO A 390 33.39 18.01 19.03
N LYS A 391 33.72 16.82 19.56
CA LYS A 391 34.95 16.09 19.24
C LYS A 391 35.07 15.75 17.75
N ALA A 392 33.98 15.37 17.10
CA ALA A 392 33.98 15.05 15.67
C ALA A 392 34.06 16.33 14.80
N MET A 393 33.38 17.40 15.20
CA MET A 393 33.43 18.69 14.52
C MET A 393 34.81 19.35 14.60
N GLU A 394 35.54 19.20 15.71
CA GLU A 394 36.92 19.68 15.85
C GLU A 394 37.90 18.94 14.93
N LYS A 395 37.69 17.64 14.71
CA LYS A 395 38.47 16.86 13.75
C LYS A 395 38.20 17.28 12.29
N ARG A 396 37.01 17.81 12.00
CA ARG A 396 36.57 18.24 10.66
C ARG A 396 36.74 19.74 10.46
N LYS A 397 37.99 20.21 10.52
CA LYS A 397 38.36 21.64 10.45
C LYS A 397 37.72 22.37 9.25
N ASN A 398 37.78 21.78 8.06
CA ASN A 398 37.22 22.36 6.82
C ASN A 398 35.70 22.52 6.90
N ILE A 399 34.97 21.55 7.47
CA ILE A 399 33.52 21.66 7.67
C ILE A 399 33.21 22.73 8.73
N LYS A 400 33.95 22.75 9.85
CA LYS A 400 33.77 23.75 10.92
C LYS A 400 33.97 25.17 10.39
N ALA A 401 35.04 25.40 9.61
CA ALA A 401 35.34 26.68 8.99
C ALA A 401 34.25 27.09 7.99
N MET A 402 33.78 26.16 7.15
CA MET A 402 32.66 26.41 6.22
C MET A 402 31.38 26.80 6.98
N VAL A 403 31.02 26.07 8.04
CA VAL A 403 29.82 26.37 8.84
C VAL A 403 29.89 27.77 9.45
N GLN A 404 31.06 28.19 9.93
CA GLN A 404 31.26 29.54 10.47
C GLN A 404 31.05 30.61 9.38
N LYS A 405 31.64 30.44 8.20
CA LYS A 405 31.48 31.36 7.07
C LYS A 405 30.02 31.43 6.58
N PHE A 406 29.35 30.28 6.50
CA PHE A 406 27.94 30.20 6.13
C PHE A 406 27.05 30.92 7.15
N ASN A 407 27.21 30.65 8.45
CA ASN A 407 26.41 31.30 9.50
C ASN A 407 26.62 32.82 9.51
N ALA A 408 27.84 33.29 9.26
CA ALA A 408 28.13 34.72 9.13
C ALA A 408 27.41 35.34 7.92
N ALA A 409 27.42 34.66 6.78
CA ALA A 409 26.70 35.11 5.58
C ALA A 409 25.18 35.14 5.78
N VAL A 410 24.60 34.12 6.45
CA VAL A 410 23.17 34.10 6.80
C VAL A 410 22.81 35.24 7.76
N ALA A 411 23.64 35.50 8.76
CA ALA A 411 23.42 36.61 9.69
C ALA A 411 23.48 37.97 8.99
N LYS A 412 24.40 38.14 8.03
CA LYS A 412 24.50 39.33 7.18
C LYS A 412 23.25 39.49 6.30
N ALA A 413 22.86 38.45 5.59
CA ALA A 413 21.68 38.45 4.73
C ALA A 413 20.38 38.78 5.50
N LYS A 414 20.24 38.24 6.72
CA LYS A 414 19.10 38.56 7.61
C LYS A 414 19.08 40.03 8.03
N LYS A 415 20.24 40.66 8.25
CA LYS A 415 20.34 42.09 8.56
C LYS A 415 20.01 42.98 7.36
N GLU A 416 20.38 42.53 6.17
CA GLU A 416 20.22 43.29 4.91
C GLU A 416 18.87 43.02 4.21
N GLY A 417 18.05 42.11 4.72
CA GLY A 417 16.79 41.70 4.08
C GLY A 417 16.99 40.93 2.77
N THR A 418 18.21 40.46 2.50
CA THR A 418 18.59 39.74 1.29
C THR A 418 18.60 38.22 1.54
N ALA A 419 18.61 37.42 0.48
CA ALA A 419 18.77 35.98 0.59
C ALA A 419 20.25 35.61 0.76
N ALA A 420 20.56 34.68 1.67
CA ALA A 420 21.92 34.19 1.83
C ALA A 420 22.40 33.50 0.54
N GLU A 421 23.50 33.97 -0.04
CA GLU A 421 24.13 33.32 -1.18
C GLU A 421 24.85 32.04 -0.75
N MET A 422 24.65 30.97 -1.52
CA MET A 422 25.36 29.72 -1.33
C MET A 422 26.71 29.75 -2.03
N GLY A 423 27.74 29.21 -1.39
CA GLY A 423 29.02 28.95 -2.06
C GLY A 423 28.87 27.99 -3.24
N SER A 424 29.80 28.07 -4.18
CA SER A 424 29.92 27.21 -5.36
C SER A 424 31.10 26.25 -5.23
N ILE A 425 31.08 25.18 -6.05
CA ILE A 425 32.23 24.27 -6.18
C ILE A 425 33.21 24.84 -7.20
N GLU A 426 34.44 25.01 -6.77
CA GLU A 426 35.57 25.40 -7.61
C GLU A 426 36.53 24.21 -7.77
N PRO A 427 36.51 23.49 -8.90
CA PRO A 427 37.39 22.35 -9.11
C PRO A 427 38.86 22.78 -9.14
N VAL A 428 39.70 22.11 -8.38
CA VAL A 428 41.16 22.31 -8.33
C VAL A 428 41.88 21.25 -9.15
N LYS A 429 41.46 19.98 -8.97
CA LYS A 429 42.02 18.83 -9.68
C LYS A 429 40.91 17.83 -9.98
N ALA A 430 40.84 17.39 -11.24
CA ALA A 430 39.88 16.39 -11.68
C ALA A 430 40.58 15.13 -12.20
N SER A 431 40.45 14.04 -11.45
CA SER A 431 40.87 12.69 -11.84
C SER A 431 39.84 11.67 -11.36
N LEU A 432 39.85 10.47 -11.94
CA LEU A 432 38.96 9.36 -11.57
C LEU A 432 39.18 8.86 -10.14
N VAL A 433 40.37 9.07 -9.57
CA VAL A 433 40.75 8.57 -8.23
C VAL A 433 41.08 9.69 -7.22
N ASP A 434 41.28 10.91 -7.70
CA ASP A 434 41.65 12.08 -6.88
C ASP A 434 40.93 13.32 -7.40
N TYR A 435 39.77 13.63 -6.82
CA TYR A 435 39.03 14.85 -7.09
C TYR A 435 39.19 15.82 -5.92
N ARG A 436 39.66 17.04 -6.22
CA ARG A 436 39.83 18.12 -5.25
C ARG A 436 39.10 19.35 -5.70
N PHE A 437 38.36 19.96 -4.77
CA PHE A 437 37.58 21.17 -5.05
C PHE A 437 37.51 22.06 -3.83
N LYS A 438 37.34 23.37 -4.04
CA LYS A 438 37.04 24.32 -2.98
C LYS A 438 35.54 24.54 -2.86
N PHE A 439 35.06 24.69 -1.62
CA PHE A 439 33.70 25.10 -1.30
C PHE A 439 33.76 26.02 -0.08
N TRP A 440 33.25 27.25 -0.19
CA TRP A 440 33.45 28.30 0.83
C TRP A 440 34.93 28.57 1.17
N GLY A 441 35.81 28.44 0.16
CA GLY A 441 37.26 28.61 0.30
C GLY A 441 37.98 27.45 1.01
N GLU A 442 37.27 26.42 1.45
CA GLU A 442 37.85 25.23 2.07
C GLU A 442 38.04 24.12 1.03
N GLU A 443 39.20 23.48 1.01
CA GLU A 443 39.50 22.38 0.07
C GLU A 443 38.96 21.04 0.57
N PHE A 444 38.29 20.30 -0.31
CA PHE A 444 37.77 18.96 -0.07
C PHE A 444 38.38 17.99 -1.07
N ARG A 445 38.78 16.81 -0.58
CA ARG A 445 39.33 15.72 -1.38
C ARG A 445 38.43 14.51 -1.30
N ILE A 446 38.13 13.93 -2.45
CA ILE A 446 37.26 12.76 -2.57
C ILE A 446 37.75 11.86 -3.71
N ASN A 447 37.55 10.55 -3.58
CA ASN A 447 37.90 9.57 -4.60
C ASN A 447 36.63 9.17 -5.37
N PRO A 448 36.42 9.65 -6.62
CA PRO A 448 35.23 9.30 -7.39
C PRO A 448 35.06 7.79 -7.58
N LEU A 449 36.13 7.07 -7.95
CA LEU A 449 36.09 5.63 -8.18
C LEU A 449 35.65 4.82 -6.95
N LEU A 450 36.15 5.19 -5.76
CA LEU A 450 35.71 4.55 -4.50
C LEU A 450 34.20 4.69 -4.32
N PHE A 451 33.65 5.87 -4.62
CA PHE A 451 32.22 6.09 -4.57
C PHE A 451 31.48 5.34 -5.67
N GLY A 452 32.05 5.17 -6.87
CA GLY A 452 31.51 4.25 -7.88
C GLY A 452 31.38 2.81 -7.37
N ILE A 453 32.40 2.28 -6.70
CA ILE A 453 32.38 0.93 -6.10
C ILE A 453 31.34 0.85 -4.97
N LEU A 454 31.29 1.86 -4.10
CA LEU A 454 30.27 1.92 -3.06
C LEU A 454 28.86 2.01 -3.65
N GLY A 455 28.71 2.75 -4.76
CA GLY A 455 27.49 2.89 -5.53
C GLY A 455 26.99 1.55 -6.05
N LEU A 456 27.89 0.69 -6.52
CA LEU A 456 27.57 -0.67 -6.94
C LEU A 456 26.93 -1.47 -5.80
N GLY A 457 27.52 -1.46 -4.60
CA GLY A 457 26.94 -2.12 -3.43
C GLY A 457 25.58 -1.56 -3.03
N ILE A 458 25.46 -0.23 -2.98
CA ILE A 458 24.17 0.43 -2.67
C ILE A 458 23.12 0.16 -3.75
N GLY A 459 23.52 0.05 -5.02
CA GLY A 459 22.64 -0.27 -6.15
C GLY A 459 22.02 -1.67 -6.03
N ILE A 460 22.84 -2.67 -5.67
CA ILE A 460 22.37 -4.03 -5.39
C ILE A 460 21.33 -4.00 -4.25
N VAL A 461 21.66 -3.27 -3.18
CA VAL A 461 20.78 -3.15 -2.02
C VAL A 461 19.46 -2.46 -2.41
N SER A 462 19.57 -1.37 -3.15
CA SER A 462 18.47 -0.53 -3.64
C SER A 462 17.44 -1.34 -4.45
N ARG A 463 17.90 -2.13 -5.43
CA ARG A 463 17.00 -2.95 -6.27
C ARG A 463 16.24 -3.99 -5.45
N SER A 464 16.92 -4.63 -4.50
CA SER A 464 16.33 -5.68 -3.66
C SER A 464 15.16 -5.14 -2.82
N PHE A 465 15.22 -3.87 -2.39
CA PHE A 465 14.15 -3.23 -1.63
C PHE A 465 13.13 -2.46 -2.48
N GLY A 466 13.47 -2.07 -3.70
CA GLY A 466 12.60 -1.26 -4.55
C GLY A 466 12.37 0.16 -4.04
N ILE A 467 13.27 0.66 -3.19
CA ILE A 467 13.16 1.94 -2.47
C ILE A 467 13.87 3.09 -3.21
N GLY A 468 14.69 2.78 -4.22
CA GLY A 468 15.38 3.81 -5.00
C GLY A 468 16.62 4.40 -4.34
N GLY A 469 17.35 3.63 -3.51
CA GLY A 469 18.79 3.76 -3.19
C GLY A 469 19.28 5.00 -2.44
N GLY A 470 18.57 6.13 -2.55
CA GLY A 470 19.00 7.46 -2.10
C GLY A 470 19.23 7.56 -0.60
N PHE A 471 18.53 6.77 0.20
CA PHE A 471 18.56 6.91 1.66
C PHE A 471 19.93 6.60 2.30
N LEU A 472 20.77 5.79 1.65
CA LEU A 472 22.14 5.50 2.12
C LEU A 472 23.19 6.42 1.48
N LEU A 473 22.84 7.15 0.42
CA LEU A 473 23.80 7.93 -0.36
C LEU A 473 24.34 9.12 0.44
N VAL A 474 23.45 9.87 1.09
CA VAL A 474 23.86 11.05 1.87
C VAL A 474 24.66 10.66 3.11
N PRO A 475 24.23 9.70 3.96
CA PRO A 475 25.05 9.23 5.07
C PRO A 475 26.42 8.71 4.63
N ALA A 476 26.50 8.01 3.50
CA ALA A 476 27.78 7.55 2.95
C ALA A 476 28.69 8.72 2.56
N MET A 477 28.15 9.76 1.91
CA MET A 477 28.91 10.94 1.50
C MET A 477 29.40 11.78 2.69
N THR A 478 28.57 11.95 3.72
CA THR A 478 28.95 12.73 4.90
C THR A 478 29.90 11.99 5.83
N SER A 479 29.78 10.66 5.91
CA SER A 479 30.60 9.83 6.81
C SER A 479 31.90 9.35 6.18
N LEU A 480 31.86 8.80 4.97
CA LEU A 480 33.03 8.27 4.28
C LEU A 480 33.73 9.36 3.46
N GLY A 481 32.95 10.23 2.82
CA GLY A 481 33.47 11.33 2.00
C GLY A 481 33.84 12.58 2.79
N ALA A 482 33.47 12.65 4.08
CA ALA A 482 33.64 13.82 4.94
C ALA A 482 33.15 15.12 4.28
N LEU A 483 32.10 15.03 3.45
CA LEU A 483 31.52 16.16 2.75
C LEU A 483 30.46 16.86 3.62
N PRO A 484 30.30 18.19 3.49
CA PRO A 484 29.17 18.88 4.08
C PRO A 484 27.86 18.52 3.36
N MET A 485 26.74 18.56 4.09
CA MET A 485 25.40 18.24 3.58
C MET A 485 25.06 19.07 2.33
N TYR A 486 25.45 20.35 2.29
CA TYR A 486 25.21 21.24 1.15
C TYR A 486 25.82 20.78 -0.17
N VAL A 487 26.84 19.92 -0.12
CA VAL A 487 27.51 19.31 -1.28
C VAL A 487 27.11 17.84 -1.44
N ALA A 488 26.98 17.11 -0.32
CA ALA A 488 26.60 15.70 -0.33
C ALA A 488 25.20 15.48 -0.92
N VAL A 489 24.23 16.34 -0.62
CA VAL A 489 22.84 16.20 -1.09
C VAL A 489 22.74 16.30 -2.62
N PRO A 490 23.24 17.36 -3.29
CA PRO A 490 23.23 17.42 -4.76
C PRO A 490 23.90 16.21 -5.44
N ILE A 491 25.03 15.72 -4.90
CA ILE A 491 25.73 14.54 -5.42
C ILE A 491 24.85 13.28 -5.28
N ALA A 492 24.23 13.09 -4.11
CA ALA A 492 23.35 11.96 -3.85
C ALA A 492 22.10 11.97 -4.73
N LEU A 493 21.54 13.14 -5.03
CA LEU A 493 20.38 13.28 -5.91
C LEU A 493 20.71 12.85 -7.34
N VAL A 494 21.91 13.16 -7.85
CA VAL A 494 22.40 12.62 -9.13
C VAL A 494 22.43 11.10 -9.09
N GLY A 495 23.06 10.50 -8.07
CA GLY A 495 23.09 9.05 -7.92
C GLY A 495 21.70 8.41 -7.82
N THR A 496 20.76 9.10 -7.19
CA THR A 496 19.37 8.64 -7.07
C THR A 496 18.63 8.66 -8.40
N CYS A 497 18.90 9.61 -9.30
CA CYS A 497 18.35 9.58 -10.66
C CYS A 497 18.75 8.30 -11.39
N PHE A 498 20.04 7.95 -11.37
CA PHE A 498 20.54 6.71 -11.98
C PHE A 498 19.91 5.46 -11.34
N SER A 499 19.81 5.43 -10.00
CA SER A 499 19.10 4.34 -9.29
C SER A 499 17.64 4.21 -9.71
N SER A 500 16.97 5.34 -9.90
CA SER A 500 15.54 5.41 -10.25
C SER A 500 15.32 4.87 -11.67
N ILE A 501 16.14 5.29 -12.63
CA ILE A 501 16.10 4.78 -14.01
C ILE A 501 16.33 3.26 -14.02
N GLY A 502 17.38 2.78 -13.35
CA GLY A 502 17.69 1.35 -13.30
C GLY A 502 16.60 0.50 -12.63
N SER A 503 15.97 1.03 -11.58
CA SER A 503 14.86 0.37 -10.90
C SER A 503 13.60 0.36 -11.77
N PHE A 504 13.28 1.46 -12.46
CA PHE A 504 12.13 1.57 -13.35
C PHE A 504 12.20 0.59 -14.52
N ILE A 505 13.37 0.48 -15.18
CA ILE A 505 13.62 -0.54 -16.20
C ILE A 505 13.37 -1.94 -15.63
N GLY A 506 13.84 -2.19 -14.41
CA GLY A 506 13.59 -3.45 -13.70
C GLY A 506 12.12 -3.81 -13.53
N TYR A 507 11.28 -2.84 -13.17
CA TYR A 507 9.85 -3.05 -13.02
C TYR A 507 9.14 -3.29 -14.35
N ILE A 508 9.50 -2.54 -15.39
CA ILE A 508 8.97 -2.75 -16.75
C ILE A 508 9.29 -4.16 -17.24
N LEU A 509 10.54 -4.62 -17.10
CA LEU A 509 10.94 -5.98 -17.50
C LEU A 509 10.19 -7.09 -16.72
N ASN A 510 9.72 -6.78 -15.51
CA ASN A 510 8.90 -7.67 -14.70
C ASN A 510 7.40 -7.56 -14.99
N GLY A 511 6.97 -6.68 -15.91
CA GLY A 511 5.55 -6.46 -16.26
C GLY A 511 4.81 -5.51 -15.33
N TYR A 512 5.50 -4.87 -14.38
CA TYR A 512 4.89 -3.95 -13.43
C TYR A 512 4.98 -2.52 -13.93
N LEU A 513 3.90 -2.05 -14.57
CA LEU A 513 3.76 -0.67 -14.99
C LEU A 513 3.02 0.15 -13.93
N PRO A 514 3.47 1.39 -13.62
CA PRO A 514 2.76 2.24 -12.69
C PRO A 514 1.35 2.57 -13.19
N ASP A 515 0.47 2.95 -12.26
CA ASP A 515 -0.77 3.64 -12.61
C ASP A 515 -0.42 4.99 -13.24
N LEU A 516 -1.01 5.30 -14.41
CA LEU A 516 -0.67 6.51 -15.16
C LEU A 516 -1.00 7.78 -14.38
N TRP A 517 -2.19 7.83 -13.76
CA TRP A 517 -2.64 8.99 -12.99
C TRP A 517 -1.86 9.16 -11.70
N LEU A 518 -1.56 8.04 -11.01
CA LEU A 518 -0.69 8.05 -9.84
C LEU A 518 0.71 8.56 -10.22
N ALA A 519 1.28 8.06 -11.33
CA ALA A 519 2.59 8.47 -11.80
C ALA A 519 2.63 9.96 -12.16
N ILE A 520 1.71 10.45 -13.00
CA ILE A 520 1.66 11.86 -13.41
C ILE A 520 1.51 12.78 -12.18
N SER A 521 0.64 12.42 -11.25
CA SER A 521 0.45 13.18 -10.00
C SER A 521 1.75 13.29 -9.19
N ILE A 522 2.50 12.19 -9.10
CA ILE A 522 3.79 12.14 -8.40
C ILE A 522 4.89 12.86 -9.17
N ILE A 523 4.86 12.85 -10.51
CA ILE A 523 5.80 13.60 -11.35
C ILE A 523 5.63 15.09 -11.12
N ILE A 524 4.39 15.59 -11.24
CA ILE A 524 4.07 17.01 -11.05
C ILE A 524 4.44 17.44 -9.63
N GLY A 525 3.95 16.71 -8.62
CA GLY A 525 4.22 17.06 -7.23
C GLY A 525 5.70 16.88 -6.86
N GLY A 526 6.36 15.84 -7.36
CA GLY A 526 7.77 15.58 -7.13
C GLY A 526 8.65 16.68 -7.70
N PHE A 527 8.42 17.10 -8.94
CA PHE A 527 9.16 18.18 -9.59
C PHE A 527 8.97 19.52 -8.87
N ALA A 528 7.73 19.91 -8.57
CA ALA A 528 7.43 21.11 -7.78
C ALA A 528 8.03 21.03 -6.36
N GLY A 529 7.91 19.87 -5.72
CA GLY A 529 8.54 19.56 -4.44
C GLY A 529 10.06 19.74 -4.52
N GLY A 530 10.73 19.22 -5.53
CA GLY A 530 12.17 19.37 -5.70
C GLY A 530 12.62 20.82 -5.89
N MET A 531 11.85 21.60 -6.66
CA MET A 531 12.06 23.04 -6.78
C MET A 531 11.94 23.75 -5.43
N LEU A 532 10.96 23.39 -4.59
CA LEU A 532 10.80 23.96 -3.25
C LEU A 532 11.90 23.48 -2.30
N GLY A 533 12.21 22.19 -2.28
CA GLY A 533 13.20 21.55 -1.42
C GLY A 533 14.60 22.13 -1.60
N SER A 534 15.00 22.39 -2.85
CA SER A 534 16.27 23.07 -3.13
C SER A 534 16.34 24.50 -2.58
N ARG A 535 15.20 25.19 -2.48
CA ARG A 535 15.13 26.50 -1.80
C ARG A 535 15.11 26.37 -0.28
N LEU A 536 14.39 25.38 0.24
CA LEU A 536 14.30 25.15 1.68
C LEU A 536 15.66 24.78 2.26
N GLN A 537 16.50 24.02 1.53
CA GLN A 537 17.81 23.61 2.02
C GLN A 537 18.69 24.79 2.45
N THR A 538 18.61 25.94 1.78
CA THR A 538 19.42 27.12 2.11
C THR A 538 18.98 27.82 3.40
N LEU A 539 17.78 27.48 3.91
CA LEU A 539 17.25 28.02 5.16
C LEU A 539 17.71 27.23 6.40
N PHE A 540 18.26 26.03 6.20
CA PHE A 540 18.72 25.16 7.29
C PHE A 540 20.24 25.17 7.39
N SER A 541 20.74 25.20 8.62
CA SER A 541 22.15 24.98 8.93
C SER A 541 22.58 23.53 8.68
N GLU A 542 23.88 23.31 8.46
CA GLU A 542 24.50 21.99 8.32
C GLU A 542 24.09 21.03 9.46
N ILE A 543 24.06 21.55 10.70
CA ILE A 543 23.69 20.80 11.90
C ILE A 543 22.21 20.40 11.86
N GLN A 544 21.32 21.32 11.48
CA GLN A 544 19.89 21.04 11.36
C GLN A 544 19.61 19.99 10.28
N LEU A 545 20.26 20.08 9.11
CA LEU A 545 20.12 19.09 8.04
C LEU A 545 20.55 17.69 8.49
N LYS A 546 21.65 17.58 9.24
CA LYS A 546 22.11 16.31 9.81
C LYS A 546 21.17 15.75 10.88
N TRP A 547 20.59 16.59 11.74
CA TRP A 547 19.57 16.16 12.69
C TRP A 547 18.33 15.62 11.99
N VAL A 548 17.83 16.33 10.96
CA VAL A 548 16.68 15.88 10.17
C VAL A 548 16.98 14.54 9.48
N LEU A 549 18.18 14.38 8.91
CA LEU A 549 18.64 13.11 8.34
C LEU A 549 18.66 12.00 9.39
N ALA A 550 19.28 12.23 10.56
CA ALA A 550 19.36 11.24 11.63
C ALA A 550 17.97 10.79 12.10
N ILE A 551 17.07 11.74 12.42
CA ILE A 551 15.68 11.47 12.81
C ILE A 551 14.99 10.59 11.76
N THR A 552 15.25 10.88 10.48
CA THR A 552 14.63 10.13 9.37
C THR A 552 15.18 8.72 9.26
N LEU A 553 16.48 8.52 9.47
CA LEU A 553 17.06 7.18 9.53
C LEU A 553 16.50 6.38 10.72
N PHE A 554 16.34 6.99 11.89
CA PHE A 554 15.71 6.34 13.05
C PHE A 554 14.23 6.00 12.80
N PHE A 555 13.47 6.91 12.20
CA PHE A 555 12.12 6.63 11.73
C PHE A 555 12.12 5.39 10.82
N LEU A 556 12.91 5.40 9.74
CA LEU A 556 13.02 4.24 8.85
C LEU A 556 13.40 2.93 9.55
N PHE A 557 14.25 2.97 10.57
CA PHE A 557 14.55 1.81 11.41
C PHE A 557 13.29 1.26 12.11
N PHE A 558 12.53 2.11 12.80
CA PHE A 558 11.26 1.70 13.43
C PHE A 558 10.25 1.19 12.40
N ARG A 559 10.23 1.80 11.20
CA ARG A 559 9.41 1.36 10.07
C ARG A 559 9.74 -0.05 9.61
N PHE A 560 11.02 -0.37 9.46
CA PHE A 560 11.46 -1.69 9.02
C PHE A 560 11.06 -2.79 10.01
N PHE A 561 11.07 -2.49 11.31
CA PHE A 561 10.60 -3.39 12.36
C PHE A 561 9.08 -3.37 12.57
N LYS A 562 8.33 -2.59 11.77
CA LYS A 562 6.87 -2.41 11.89
C LYS A 562 6.45 -1.90 13.27
N ILE A 563 7.34 -1.20 13.96
CA ILE A 563 7.09 -0.59 15.27
C ILE A 563 6.21 0.66 15.09
N GLU A 564 6.39 1.40 13.99
CA GLU A 564 5.63 2.61 13.63
C GLU A 564 4.15 2.41 13.33
N ILE A 565 3.67 1.18 13.12
CA ILE A 565 2.29 0.95 12.68
C ILE A 565 1.26 1.41 13.75
N TRP A 566 1.75 1.84 14.92
CA TRP A 566 0.98 2.17 16.12
C TRP A 566 1.24 3.58 16.69
N ILE A 567 1.90 4.47 15.92
CA ILE A 567 1.72 5.94 16.05
C ILE A 567 0.82 6.40 14.90
#